data_AF-U2ZUC5-F1
#
_entry.id   AF-U2ZUC5-F1
#
_cell.length_a   1.000
_cell.length_b   1.000
_cell.length_c   1.000
_cell.angle_alpha   90.00
_cell.angle_beta   90.00
_cell.angle_gamma   90.00
#
_symmetry.space_group_name_H-M   'P 1'
#
loop_
_entity.id
_entity.type
_entity.pdbx_description
1 polymer ?
#
loop_
_entity_poly.entity_id
_entity_poly.type
_entity_poly.pdbx_seq_one_letter_code
_entity_poly.pdbx_strand_id
1 'polypeptide(L)'
;MKGFKASAVFPIVLASLGIEVHAEPLLIQGSDKSDFSIRCEKDGKVTLEIFDLNKDDSMRIARDIYIEDQGNGRSRIIFSHGFIVARDQSTYVTAADENCSFSKRVI
;
A
#
# COMPACT_ATOMS: atom_id res chain seq x y z
N MET A 1 41.19 41.08 45.51
CA MET A 1 39.99 40.49 44.89
C MET A 1 40.30 40.25 43.41
N LYS A 2 40.53 39.00 43.00
CA LYS A 2 40.73 38.62 41.58
C LYS A 2 39.85 37.40 41.29
N GLY A 3 38.86 37.59 40.42
CA GLY A 3 37.89 36.58 40.04
C GLY A 3 38.46 35.62 39.01
N PHE A 4 38.22 34.32 39.24
CA PHE A 4 38.42 33.29 38.24
C PHE A 4 37.15 33.16 37.41
N LYS A 5 37.24 33.47 36.10
CA LYS A 5 36.20 33.16 35.13
C LYS A 5 36.33 31.70 34.72
N ALA A 6 35.37 30.87 35.10
CA ALA A 6 35.22 29.52 34.55
C ALA A 6 34.38 29.60 33.27
N SER A 7 34.98 29.27 32.14
CA SER A 7 34.28 29.11 30.86
C SER A 7 33.76 27.68 30.77
N ALA A 8 32.45 27.49 30.88
CA ALA A 8 31.82 26.19 30.68
C ALA A 8 31.63 25.94 29.18
N VAL A 9 32.28 24.92 28.65
CA VAL A 9 32.08 24.44 27.27
C VAL A 9 31.08 23.30 27.33
N PHE A 10 29.87 23.53 26.80
CA PHE A 10 28.82 22.51 26.70
C PHE A 10 28.95 21.79 25.34
N PRO A 11 28.94 20.44 25.31
CA PRO A 11 28.92 19.70 24.05
C PRO A 11 27.53 19.82 23.41
N ILE A 12 27.50 20.31 22.18
CA ILE A 12 26.28 20.34 21.36
C ILE A 12 26.04 18.90 20.88
N VAL A 13 25.07 18.21 21.48
CA VAL A 13 24.60 16.92 20.98
C VAL A 13 23.75 17.21 19.73
N LEU A 14 24.31 16.95 18.55
CA LEU A 14 23.55 16.94 17.30
C LEU A 14 22.59 15.75 17.34
N ALA A 15 21.32 16.00 17.63
CA ALA A 15 20.27 15.01 17.41
C ALA A 15 20.03 14.90 15.91
N SER A 16 20.44 13.78 15.33
CA SER A 16 20.13 13.42 13.95
C SER A 16 18.62 13.21 13.83
N LEU A 17 17.92 14.18 13.23
CA LEU A 17 16.54 13.99 12.77
C LEU A 17 16.59 13.05 11.56
N GLY A 18 16.36 11.76 11.81
CA GLY A 18 16.05 10.81 10.75
C GLY A 18 14.71 11.22 10.13
N ILE A 19 14.73 11.75 8.91
CA ILE A 19 13.52 11.98 8.13
C ILE A 19 13.08 10.60 7.63
N GLU A 20 12.07 10.02 8.25
CA GLU A 20 11.38 8.84 7.72
C GLU A 20 10.60 9.28 6.49
N VAL A 21 11.16 9.02 5.31
CA VAL A 21 10.45 9.20 4.04
C VAL A 21 9.43 8.06 3.94
N HIS A 22 8.20 8.31 4.41
CA HIS A 22 7.07 7.45 4.05
C HIS A 22 6.79 7.60 2.55
N ALA A 23 6.93 6.52 1.80
CA ALA A 23 6.56 6.49 0.39
C ALA A 23 5.04 6.63 0.26
N GLU A 24 4.57 7.57 -0.57
CA GLU A 24 3.14 7.73 -0.82
C GLU A 24 2.58 6.52 -1.59
N PRO A 25 1.35 6.06 -1.30
CA PRO A 25 0.72 4.96 -2.02
C PRO A 25 0.60 5.27 -3.53
N LEU A 26 1.02 4.31 -4.36
CA LEU A 26 0.98 4.43 -5.82
C LEU A 26 -0.38 3.99 -6.37
N LEU A 27 -1.06 4.88 -7.10
CA LEU A 27 -2.29 4.54 -7.82
C LEU A 27 -1.99 3.68 -9.06
N ILE A 28 -2.68 2.55 -9.21
CA ILE A 28 -2.68 1.78 -10.46
C ILE A 28 -3.34 2.60 -11.56
N GLN A 29 -2.58 2.84 -12.62
CA GLN A 29 -2.98 3.72 -13.72
C GLN A 29 -4.33 3.30 -14.32
N GLY A 30 -5.28 4.23 -14.33
CA GLY A 30 -6.61 4.03 -14.92
C GLY A 30 -7.62 3.33 -14.02
N SER A 31 -7.23 2.86 -12.83
CA SER A 31 -8.16 2.26 -11.85
C SER A 31 -9.17 3.26 -11.28
N ASP A 32 -8.87 4.55 -11.41
CA ASP A 32 -9.78 5.67 -11.11
C ASP A 32 -10.91 5.83 -12.14
N LYS A 33 -10.78 5.24 -13.34
CA LYS A 33 -11.70 5.45 -14.48
C LYS A 33 -12.28 4.18 -15.08
N SER A 34 -11.72 3.03 -14.76
CA SER A 34 -12.11 1.75 -15.35
C SER A 34 -12.15 0.67 -14.28
N ASP A 35 -12.93 -0.36 -14.54
CA ASP A 35 -13.00 -1.52 -13.66
C ASP A 35 -11.78 -2.41 -13.88
N PHE A 36 -11.25 -2.95 -12.80
CA PHE A 36 -10.12 -3.85 -12.79
C PHE A 36 -10.49 -5.18 -12.13
N SER A 37 -9.75 -6.21 -12.52
CA SER A 37 -9.61 -7.44 -11.75
C SER A 37 -8.32 -7.40 -10.95
N ILE A 38 -8.35 -7.98 -9.77
CA ILE A 38 -7.16 -8.18 -8.92
C ILE A 38 -6.99 -9.68 -8.71
N ARG A 39 -5.78 -10.19 -8.93
CA ARG A 39 -5.45 -11.59 -8.64
C ARG A 39 -4.07 -11.66 -8.01
N CYS A 40 -4.03 -12.09 -6.75
CA CYS A 40 -2.80 -12.33 -6.02
C CYS A 40 -2.60 -13.83 -5.79
N GLU A 41 -1.36 -14.27 -5.93
CA GLU A 41 -0.97 -15.66 -5.75
C GLU A 41 0.32 -15.78 -4.93
N LYS A 42 0.31 -16.75 -4.01
CA LYS A 42 1.50 -17.20 -3.29
C LYS A 42 1.66 -18.71 -3.46
N ASP A 43 2.83 -19.13 -3.92
CA ASP A 43 3.18 -20.55 -4.10
C ASP A 43 2.13 -21.33 -4.93
N GLY A 44 1.61 -20.68 -5.97
CA GLY A 44 0.58 -21.23 -6.86
C GLY A 44 -0.84 -21.28 -6.28
N LYS A 45 -1.07 -20.70 -5.10
CA LYS A 45 -2.39 -20.59 -4.46
C LYS A 45 -2.91 -19.17 -4.57
N VAL A 46 -4.18 -19.05 -4.98
CA VAL A 46 -4.89 -17.78 -4.99
C VAL A 46 -5.20 -17.35 -3.55
N THR A 47 -4.76 -16.16 -3.21
CA THR A 47 -4.83 -15.57 -1.85
C THR A 47 -5.73 -14.35 -1.80
N LEU A 48 -5.88 -13.65 -2.93
CA LEU A 48 -6.89 -12.63 -3.19
C LEU A 48 -7.36 -12.75 -4.64
N GLU A 49 -8.67 -12.71 -4.84
CA GLU A 49 -9.26 -12.66 -6.18
C GLU A 49 -10.47 -11.73 -6.19
N ILE A 50 -10.44 -10.75 -7.08
CA ILE A 50 -11.56 -9.89 -7.45
C ILE A 50 -11.77 -10.10 -8.93
N PHE A 51 -12.69 -10.99 -9.23
CA PHE A 51 -12.97 -11.45 -10.57
C PHE A 51 -14.40 -11.99 -10.64
N ASP A 52 -14.90 -12.11 -11.86
CA ASP A 52 -16.22 -12.67 -12.12
C ASP A 52 -16.23 -14.19 -11.97
N LEU A 53 -16.27 -14.63 -10.72
CA LEU A 53 -16.61 -16.01 -10.39
C LEU A 53 -18.01 -15.99 -9.79
N ASN A 54 -18.91 -16.79 -10.39
CA ASN A 54 -20.36 -16.93 -10.15
C ASN A 54 -20.80 -17.25 -8.69
N LYS A 55 -20.00 -16.94 -7.67
CA LYS A 55 -20.18 -17.43 -6.30
C LYS A 55 -20.30 -16.33 -5.24
N ASP A 56 -19.85 -15.11 -5.50
CA ASP A 56 -20.00 -14.01 -4.54
C ASP A 56 -20.16 -12.67 -5.25
N ASP A 57 -21.36 -12.09 -5.15
CA ASP A 57 -21.73 -10.87 -5.87
C ASP A 57 -20.92 -9.65 -5.36
N SER A 58 -20.29 -9.72 -4.20
CA SER A 58 -19.60 -8.59 -3.58
C SER A 58 -18.21 -8.25 -4.17
N MET A 59 -17.60 -9.16 -4.95
CA MET A 59 -16.18 -9.11 -5.32
C MET A 59 -15.90 -9.28 -6.84
N ARG A 60 -16.66 -8.59 -7.70
CA ARG A 60 -16.49 -8.72 -9.17
C ARG A 60 -15.60 -7.67 -9.80
N ILE A 61 -15.65 -6.42 -9.32
CA ILE A 61 -14.88 -5.31 -9.87
C ILE A 61 -14.08 -4.62 -8.77
N ALA A 62 -12.93 -4.07 -9.15
CA ALA A 62 -12.12 -3.20 -8.32
C ALA A 62 -11.85 -1.84 -9.01
N ARG A 63 -11.79 -0.77 -8.23
CA ARG A 63 -11.43 0.59 -8.64
C ARG A 63 -10.60 1.28 -7.56
N ASP A 64 -10.01 2.43 -7.90
CA ASP A 64 -9.24 3.26 -6.98
C ASP A 64 -8.19 2.44 -6.23
N ILE A 65 -7.34 1.73 -6.99
CA ILE A 65 -6.40 0.74 -6.45
C ILE A 65 -5.07 1.42 -6.15
N TYR A 66 -4.69 1.46 -4.88
CA TYR A 66 -3.43 2.01 -4.39
C TYR A 66 -2.53 0.89 -3.86
N ILE A 67 -1.23 0.99 -4.12
CA ILE A 67 -0.21 0.06 -3.63
C ILE A 67 0.82 0.85 -2.82
N GLU A 68 1.02 0.42 -1.58
CA GLU A 68 1.99 0.96 -0.65
C GLU A 68 3.01 -0.14 -0.33
N ASP A 69 4.30 0.11 -0.58
CA ASP A 69 5.37 -0.81 -0.16
C ASP A 69 5.46 -0.78 1.38
N GLN A 70 5.45 -1.95 2.02
CA GLN A 70 5.58 -2.10 3.47
C GLN A 70 6.98 -2.62 3.86
N GLY A 71 7.87 -2.77 2.88
CA GLY A 71 9.18 -3.40 3.04
C GLY A 71 9.10 -4.93 3.11
N ASN A 72 10.27 -5.57 3.08
CA ASN A 72 10.43 -7.02 3.18
C ASN A 72 9.64 -7.82 2.12
N GLY A 73 9.49 -7.25 0.91
CA GLY A 73 8.76 -7.90 -0.19
C GLY A 73 7.25 -7.98 0.03
N ARG A 74 6.70 -7.15 0.93
CA ARG A 74 5.25 -7.08 1.22
C ARG A 74 4.70 -5.74 0.76
N SER A 75 3.47 -5.78 0.28
CA SER A 75 2.74 -4.59 -0.15
C SER A 75 1.38 -4.53 0.56
N ARG A 76 0.92 -3.32 0.81
CA ARG A 76 -0.46 -3.03 1.21
C ARG A 76 -1.21 -2.52 0.00
N ILE A 77 -2.31 -3.17 -0.33
CA ILE A 77 -3.18 -2.85 -1.46
C ILE A 77 -4.49 -2.31 -0.90
N ILE A 78 -4.86 -1.10 -1.27
CA ILE A 78 -6.11 -0.44 -0.87
C ILE A 78 -6.95 -0.28 -2.12
N PHE A 79 -8.21 -0.70 -2.09
CA PHE A 79 -9.07 -0.66 -3.28
C PHE A 79 -10.55 -0.57 -2.90
N SER A 80 -11.34 0.00 -3.80
CA SER A 80 -12.80 -0.07 -3.77
C SER A 80 -13.26 -1.29 -4.56
N HIS A 81 -14.25 -2.04 -4.09
CA HIS A 81 -14.82 -3.19 -4.80
C HIS A 81 -16.34 -3.26 -4.75
N GLY A 82 -16.91 -4.15 -5.57
CA GLY A 82 -18.35 -4.43 -5.62
C GLY A 82 -18.76 -5.30 -6.80
N PHE A 83 -20.08 -5.39 -7.04
CA PHE A 83 -20.68 -6.14 -8.15
C PHE A 83 -20.65 -5.36 -9.47
N ILE A 84 -21.43 -4.26 -9.53
CA ILE A 84 -21.57 -3.34 -10.67
C ILE A 84 -20.91 -2.00 -10.36
N VAL A 85 -20.87 -1.62 -9.08
CA VAL A 85 -20.28 -0.35 -8.62
C VAL A 85 -19.33 -0.65 -7.48
N ALA A 86 -18.09 -0.16 -7.59
CA ALA A 86 -17.07 -0.30 -6.57
C ALA A 86 -17.31 0.72 -5.45
N ARG A 87 -18.03 0.32 -4.39
CA ARG A 87 -18.39 1.20 -3.26
C ARG A 87 -17.72 0.81 -1.95
N ASP A 88 -17.40 -0.47 -1.80
CA ASP A 88 -16.90 -1.00 -0.54
C ASP A 88 -15.37 -0.91 -0.55
N GLN A 89 -14.81 -0.21 0.43
CA GLN A 89 -13.37 -0.06 0.56
C GLN A 89 -12.78 -1.24 1.32
N SER A 90 -11.73 -1.85 0.76
CA SER A 90 -11.00 -2.94 1.38
C SER A 90 -9.49 -2.65 1.39
N THR A 91 -8.80 -3.33 2.30
CA THR A 91 -7.34 -3.35 2.38
C THR A 91 -6.88 -4.79 2.40
N TYR A 92 -5.87 -5.10 1.57
CA TYR A 92 -5.20 -6.38 1.54
C TYR A 92 -3.71 -6.19 1.81
N VAL A 93 -3.13 -6.98 2.71
CA VAL A 93 -1.69 -6.95 2.98
C VAL A 93 -1.10 -8.26 2.50
N THR A 94 -0.17 -8.18 1.55
CA THR A 94 0.42 -9.37 0.95
C THR A 94 1.34 -10.11 1.92
N ALA A 95 1.51 -11.40 1.69
CA ALA A 95 2.67 -12.15 2.16
C ALA A 95 3.94 -11.64 1.45
N ALA A 96 5.10 -12.01 2.00
CA ALA A 96 6.38 -11.73 1.35
C ALA A 96 6.47 -12.49 0.02
N ASP A 97 6.95 -11.84 -1.03
CA ASP A 97 7.11 -12.39 -2.38
C ASP A 97 5.82 -12.97 -2.97
N GLU A 98 4.68 -12.40 -2.59
CA GLU A 98 3.40 -12.69 -3.21
C GLU A 98 3.26 -11.89 -4.51
N ASN A 99 2.78 -12.54 -5.57
CA ASN A 99 2.64 -11.90 -6.87
C ASN A 99 1.20 -11.44 -7.08
N CYS A 100 0.99 -10.13 -7.25
CA CYS A 100 -0.31 -9.54 -7.54
C CYS A 100 -0.35 -8.98 -8.95
N SER A 101 -1.43 -9.29 -9.67
CA SER A 101 -1.71 -8.79 -11.02
C SER A 101 -2.98 -7.95 -11.03
N PHE A 102 -2.94 -6.87 -11.83
CA PHE A 102 -4.04 -5.93 -12.00
C PHE A 102 -4.36 -5.83 -13.48
N SER A 103 -5.57 -6.22 -13.86
CA SER A 103 -5.98 -6.29 -15.27
C SER A 103 -7.21 -5.42 -15.49
N LYS A 104 -7.09 -4.44 -16.38
CA LYS A 104 -8.24 -3.63 -16.81
C LYS A 104 -9.29 -4.53 -17.46
N ARG A 105 -10.53 -4.42 -17.03
CA ARG A 105 -11.66 -5.13 -17.64
C ARG A 105 -12.07 -4.39 -18.91
N VAL A 106 -12.11 -5.12 -20.02
CA VAL A 106 -12.77 -4.68 -21.25
C VAL A 106 -14.18 -5.21 -21.17
N ILE A 107 -15.13 -4.30 -20.95
CA ILE A 107 -16.57 -4.61 -20.96
C ILE A 107 -17.02 -4.72 -22.41
#